data_AF-A0A9E0SYF8-F1
#
_entry.id   AF-A0A9E0SYF8-F1
#
_cell.length_a   1.000
_cell.length_b   1.000
_cell.length_c   1.000
_cell.angle_alpha   90.00
_cell.angle_beta   90.00
_cell.angle_gamma   90.00
#
_symmetry.space_group_name_H-M   'P 1'
#
loop_
_entity.id
_entity.type
_entity.pdbx_description
1 polymer ?
#
loop_
_entity_poly.entity_id
_entity_poly.type
_entity_poly.pdbx_seq_one_letter_code
_entity_poly.pdbx_strand_id
1 'polypeptide(L)' 'MTELTDSVGDHWVPACGGTERPTRTRTGRTLLYMWNTTQGEHAYYDCERDIFLTDDEARAALALD' A
#
# COMPACT_ATOMS: atom_id res chain seq x y z
N MET A 1 -22.49 -23.06 -14.23
CA MET A 1 -21.68 -21.83 -14.25
C MET A 1 -21.06 -21.77 -12.87
N THR A 2 -19.81 -22.22 -12.74
CA THR A 2 -19.13 -22.28 -11.44
C THR A 2 -18.92 -20.85 -10.99
N GLU A 3 -19.65 -20.43 -9.95
CA GLU A 3 -19.35 -19.19 -9.25
C GLU A 3 -17.97 -19.39 -8.63
N LEU A 4 -16.94 -18.88 -9.32
CA LEU A 4 -15.71 -18.47 -8.68
C LEU A 4 -16.14 -17.34 -7.74
N THR A 5 -16.57 -17.70 -6.54
CA THR A 5 -16.39 -16.81 -5.41
C THR A 5 -14.88 -16.66 -5.32
N ASP A 6 -14.34 -15.67 -6.03
CA ASP A 6 -13.13 -15.02 -5.57
C ASP A 6 -13.45 -14.72 -4.10
N SER A 7 -12.91 -15.52 -3.19
CA SER A 7 -12.64 -15.02 -1.86
C SER A 7 -11.60 -13.95 -2.11
N VAL A 8 -12.05 -12.78 -2.53
CA VAL A 8 -11.25 -11.68 -3.06
C VAL A 8 -10.25 -11.38 -1.96
N GLY A 9 -9.01 -11.83 -2.17
CA GLY A 9 -7.89 -11.39 -1.37
C GLY A 9 -7.88 -9.87 -1.34
N ASP A 10 -7.31 -9.31 -0.28
CA ASP A 10 -7.30 -7.87 -0.01
C ASP A 10 -7.31 -6.98 -1.25
N HIS A 11 -8.37 -6.19 -1.41
CA HIS A 11 -8.50 -5.27 -2.54
C HIS A 11 -7.86 -3.94 -2.18
N TRP A 12 -6.61 -3.77 -2.62
CA TRP A 12 -5.83 -2.57 -2.42
C TRP A 12 -5.96 -1.62 -3.60
N VAL A 13 -6.26 -0.35 -3.31
CA VAL A 13 -6.31 0.74 -4.28
C VAL A 13 -5.43 1.89 -3.80
N PRO A 14 -4.92 2.76 -4.71
CA PRO A 14 -4.25 3.98 -4.27
C PRO A 14 -5.17 4.77 -3.34
N ALA A 15 -4.60 5.33 -2.28
CA ALA A 15 -5.34 6.14 -1.33
C ALA A 15 -5.90 7.43 -2.00
N CYS A 16 -6.49 8.32 -1.20
CA CYS A 16 -7.06 9.58 -1.69
C CYS A 16 -8.10 9.36 -2.81
N GLY A 17 -8.90 8.29 -2.70
CA GLY A 17 -9.92 7.95 -3.71
C GLY A 17 -9.34 7.50 -5.05
N GLY A 18 -8.14 6.92 -5.06
CA GLY A 18 -7.46 6.44 -6.27
C GLY A 18 -6.55 7.47 -6.94
N THR A 19 -6.40 8.67 -6.38
CA THR A 19 -5.53 9.71 -6.96
C THR A 19 -4.16 9.81 -6.33
N GLU A 20 -3.89 9.05 -5.26
CA GLU A 20 -2.58 8.98 -4.64
C GLU A 20 -1.52 8.57 -5.67
N ARG A 21 -0.34 9.19 -5.60
CA ARG A 21 0.77 8.91 -6.51
C ARG A 21 1.99 8.43 -5.73
N PRO A 22 2.81 7.55 -6.33
CA PRO A 22 4.07 7.15 -5.71
C PRO A 22 4.93 8.38 -5.42
N THR A 23 5.45 8.43 -4.21
CA THR A 23 6.30 9.53 -3.74
C THR A 23 7.65 8.96 -3.33
N ARG A 24 8.73 9.60 -3.81
CA ARG A 24 10.08 9.24 -3.40
C ARG A 24 10.37 9.81 -2.01
N THR A 25 10.70 8.95 -1.07
CA THR A 25 11.01 9.32 0.32
C THR A 25 12.45 9.81 0.46
N ARG A 26 12.77 10.39 1.63
CA ARG A 26 14.12 10.87 1.96
C ARG A 26 15.16 9.76 2.05
N THR A 27 14.74 8.53 2.35
CA THR A 27 15.60 7.34 2.36
C THR A 27 15.86 6.78 0.96
N GLY A 28 15.25 7.38 -0.06
CA GLY A 28 15.45 7.03 -1.47
C GLY A 28 14.45 6.03 -2.03
N ARG A 29 13.59 5.44 -1.19
CA ARG A 29 12.53 4.49 -1.59
C ARG A 29 11.37 5.18 -2.29
N THR A 30 10.68 4.46 -3.17
CA THR A 30 9.46 4.95 -3.83
C THR A 30 8.24 4.26 -3.23
N LEU A 31 7.47 5.00 -2.43
CA LEU A 31 6.31 4.44 -1.72
C LEU A 31 4.99 4.99 -2.28
N LEU A 32 3.95 4.16 -2.28
CA LEU A 32 2.59 4.53 -2.59
C LEU A 32 1.70 4.26 -1.37
N TYR A 33 0.95 5.27 -0.92
CA TYR A 33 -0.02 5.07 0.15
C TYR A 33 -1.27 4.40 -0.42
N MET A 34 -1.67 3.27 0.17
CA MET A 34 -2.75 2.43 -0.35
C MET A 34 -3.83 2.21 0.70
N TRP A 35 -5.05 1.97 0.22
CA TRP A 35 -6.24 1.68 1.00
C TRP A 35 -6.75 0.28 0.66
N ASN A 36 -6.92 -0.56 1.67
CA ASN A 36 -7.59 -1.84 1.55
C ASN A 36 -9.09 -1.63 1.69
N THR A 37 -9.84 -1.71 0.60
CA THR A 37 -11.30 -1.50 0.62
C THR A 37 -12.04 -2.65 1.29
N THR A 38 -11.42 -3.81 1.42
CA THR A 38 -12.01 -5.00 2.04
C THR A 38 -11.87 -4.94 3.56
N GLN A 39 -10.68 -4.65 4.08
CA GLN A 39 -10.40 -4.66 5.52
C GLN A 39 -10.58 -3.30 6.19
N GLY A 40 -10.58 -2.20 5.43
CA GLY A 40 -10.73 -0.86 5.98
C GLY A 40 -9.46 -0.32 6.64
N GLU A 41 -8.28 -0.69 6.13
CA GLU A 41 -6.98 -0.24 6.63
C GLU A 41 -6.08 0.35 5.55
N HIS A 42 -5.05 1.08 5.97
CA HIS A 42 -4.05 1.66 5.08
C HIS A 42 -2.68 1.04 5.30
N ALA A 43 -1.88 1.02 4.23
CA ALA A 43 -0.48 0.62 4.28
C ALA A 43 0.33 1.40 3.25
N TYR A 44 1.66 1.41 3.43
CA TYR A 44 2.57 1.86 2.40
C TYR A 44 3.04 0.68 1.56
N TYR A 45 2.88 0.80 0.25
CA TYR A 45 3.39 -0.14 -0.73
C TYR A 45 4.72 0.36 -1.30
N ASP A 46 5.76 -0.46 -1.23
CA ASP A 46 7.08 -0.18 -1.80
C ASP A 46 7.09 -0.60 -3.28
N CYS A 47 7.05 0.40 -4.16
CA CYS A 47 6.92 0.18 -5.61
C CYS A 47 8.17 -0.47 -6.23
N GLU A 48 9.32 -0.38 -5.57
CA GLU A 48 10.58 -0.95 -6.08
C GLU A 48 10.74 -2.41 -5.64
N ARG A 49 10.20 -2.77 -4.48
CA ARG A 49 10.33 -4.10 -3.88
C ARG A 49 9.09 -4.98 -4.06
N ASP A 50 7.98 -4.40 -4.53
CA ASP A 50 6.69 -5.08 -4.72
C ASP A 50 6.16 -5.73 -3.43
N ILE A 51 6.17 -4.96 -2.34
CA ILE A 51 5.70 -5.41 -1.02
C ILE A 51 4.94 -4.33 -0.28
N PHE A 52 3.98 -4.73 0.57
CA PHE A 52 3.47 -3.86 1.63
C PHE A 52 4.47 -3.82 2.79
N LEU A 53 4.68 -2.63 3.33
CA LEU A 53 5.53 -2.41 4.48
C LEU A 53 4.73 -2.56 5.77
N THR A 54 5.38 -3.10 6.79
CA THR A 54 4.90 -2.95 8.17
C THR A 54 4.99 -1.49 8.63
N ASP A 55 4.28 -1.14 9.70
CA ASP A 55 4.32 0.21 10.29
C ASP A 55 5.75 0.68 10.61
N ASP A 56 6.59 -0.20 11.16
CA ASP A 56 7.97 0.13 11.52
C ASP A 56 8.84 0.33 10.29
N GLU A 57 8.68 -0.50 9.25
CA GLU A 57 9.36 -0.32 7.98
C GLU A 57 8.92 0.95 7.26
N ALA A 58 7.64 1.30 7.34
CA ALA A 58 7.10 2.54 6.80
C ALA A 58 7.68 3.76 7.54
N ARG A 59 7.70 3.76 8.88
CA ARG A 59 8.33 4.83 9.68
C ARG A 59 9.80 5.02 9.32
N ALA A 60 10.56 3.93 9.27
CA ALA A 60 11.96 3.96 8.87
C ALA A 60 12.14 4.51 7.45
N ALA A 61 11.30 4.07 6.49
CA ALA A 61 11.38 4.53 5.11
C ALA A 61 11.00 6.02 4.94
N LEU A 62 10.09 6.53 5.77
CA LEU A 62 9.69 7.93 5.78
C LEU A 62 10.65 8.84 6.56
N ALA A 63 11.63 8.26 7.27
CA ALA A 63 12.52 8.95 8.20
C ALA A 63 11.73 9.75 9.25
N LEU A 64 10.72 9.10 9.82
CA LEU A 64 9.96 9.61 10.97
C LEU A 64 10.57 8.98 12.22
N ASP A 65 11.26 9.79 13.03
CA ASP A 65 11.73 9.44 14.38
C ASP A 65 10.56 9.38 15.38
#